data_AF-A0A7W7LFW7-F1
#
_entry.id   AF-A0A7W7LFW7-F1
#
_cell.length_a   1.000
_cell.length_b   1.000
_cell.length_c   1.000
_cell.angle_alpha   90.00
_cell.angle_beta   90.00
_cell.angle_gamma   90.00
#
_symmetry.space_group_name_H-M   'P 1'
#
loop_
_entity.id
_entity.type
_entity.pdbx_description
1 polymer ?
#
loop_
_entity_poly.entity_id
_entity_poly.type
_entity_poly.pdbx_seq_one_letter_code
_entity_poly.pdbx_strand_id
1 'polypeptide(L)'
;MRRRLIKHTIPERNDQRANRKRRGSAGGRPTGFDTTVCKRRNEVERLINRLKNYRAVATRSDKRTYVFHGTVTVAAIRLWIRPWTG
;
A
#
# COMPACT_ATOMS: atom_id res chain seq x y z
N MET A 1 -17.38 -10.79 2.25
CA MET A 1 -16.02 -10.83 2.84
C MET A 1 -16.02 -11.06 4.36
N ARG A 2 -16.88 -10.40 5.16
CA ARG A 2 -16.90 -10.55 6.63
C ARG A 2 -17.25 -11.96 7.17
N ARG A 3 -18.00 -12.77 6.42
CA ARG A 3 -18.25 -14.20 6.73
C ARG A 3 -17.03 -15.12 6.54
N ARG A 4 -16.00 -14.67 5.81
CA ARG A 4 -14.86 -15.52 5.41
C ARG A 4 -13.63 -15.36 6.32
N LEU A 5 -13.74 -14.67 7.46
CA LEU A 5 -12.65 -14.45 8.44
C LEU A 5 -11.36 -13.80 7.86
N ILE A 6 -11.43 -13.15 6.69
CA ILE A 6 -10.28 -12.47 6.11
C ILE A 6 -10.03 -11.18 6.89
N LYS A 7 -8.87 -11.10 7.57
CA LYS A 7 -8.42 -9.90 8.30
C LYS A 7 -8.33 -8.71 7.34
N HIS A 8 -8.91 -7.58 7.73
CA HIS A 8 -8.97 -6.40 6.89
C HIS A 8 -7.73 -5.53 7.12
N THR A 9 -6.81 -5.52 6.16
CA THR A 9 -5.56 -4.74 6.27
C THR A 9 -5.76 -3.25 5.98
N ILE A 10 -6.88 -2.87 5.36
CA ILE A 10 -7.23 -1.48 5.03
C ILE A 10 -8.21 -0.95 6.08
N PRO A 11 -8.06 0.28 6.58
CA PRO A 11 -9.01 0.85 7.53
C PRO A 11 -10.41 0.98 6.90
N GLU A 12 -11.45 0.88 7.72
CA GLU A 12 -12.80 1.22 7.26
C GLU A 12 -12.87 2.73 6.95
N ARG A 13 -13.53 3.07 5.85
CA ARG A 13 -13.68 4.47 5.44
C ARG A 13 -14.57 5.23 6.44
N ASN A 14 -14.28 6.52 6.67
CA ASN A 14 -14.93 7.30 7.73
C ASN A 14 -16.47 7.35 7.61
N ASP A 15 -16.98 7.46 6.39
CA ASP A 15 -18.41 7.42 6.05
C ASP A 15 -19.06 6.08 6.40
N GLN A 16 -18.36 4.97 6.13
CA GLN A 16 -18.81 3.63 6.50
C GLN A 16 -18.84 3.45 8.02
N ARG A 17 -17.84 3.98 8.73
CA ARG A 17 -17.80 3.97 10.20
C ARG A 17 -18.96 4.77 10.79
N ALA A 18 -19.26 5.95 10.24
CA ALA A 18 -20.39 6.78 10.66
C ALA A 18 -21.73 6.10 10.38
N ASN A 19 -21.91 5.51 9.20
CA ASN A 19 -23.13 4.80 8.84
C ASN A 19 -23.34 3.54 9.72
N ARG A 20 -22.26 2.83 10.06
CA ARG A 20 -22.32 1.72 11.02
C ARG A 20 -22.79 2.18 12.39
N LYS A 21 -22.17 3.25 12.93
CA LYS A 21 -22.57 3.83 14.22
C LYS A 21 -24.05 4.23 14.22
N ARG A 22 -24.52 4.86 13.14
CA ARG A 22 -25.94 5.24 12.96
C ARG A 22 -26.90 4.05 12.95
N ARG A 23 -26.47 2.89 12.45
CA ARG A 23 -27.28 1.66 12.42
C ARG A 23 -27.28 0.87 13.73
N GLY A 24 -26.50 1.28 14.73
CA GLY A 24 -26.46 0.62 16.05
C GLY A 24 -26.14 -0.88 15.96
N SER A 25 -26.94 -1.71 16.62
CA SER A 25 -26.80 -3.18 16.65
C SER A 25 -26.92 -3.83 15.27
N ALA A 26 -27.68 -3.23 14.34
CA ALA A 26 -27.79 -3.69 12.96
C ALA A 26 -26.56 -3.34 12.09
N GLY A 27 -25.64 -2.51 12.58
CA GLY A 27 -24.43 -2.09 11.86
C GLY A 27 -23.35 -3.18 11.74
N GLY A 28 -23.40 -4.22 12.58
CA GLY A 28 -22.42 -5.31 12.60
C GLY A 28 -21.06 -4.93 13.19
N ARG A 29 -20.13 -5.89 13.23
CA ARG A 29 -18.83 -5.77 13.91
C ARG A 29 -17.86 -4.82 13.16
N PRO A 30 -17.04 -4.03 13.89
CA PRO A 30 -15.96 -3.26 13.29
C PRO A 30 -14.96 -4.14 12.52
N THR A 31 -14.36 -3.59 11.46
CA THR A 31 -13.24 -4.25 10.78
C THR A 31 -12.06 -4.38 11.75
N GLY A 32 -11.48 -5.58 11.84
CA GLY A 32 -10.25 -5.83 12.58
C GLY A 32 -9.06 -5.23 11.87
N PHE A 33 -8.96 -3.90 11.90
CA PHE A 33 -7.85 -3.14 11.33
C PHE A 33 -6.73 -3.02 12.36
N ASP A 34 -5.56 -3.52 11.99
CA ASP A 34 -4.34 -3.39 12.80
C ASP A 34 -3.58 -2.12 12.39
N THR A 35 -3.61 -1.12 13.25
CA THR A 35 -2.93 0.16 13.04
C THR A 35 -1.41 0.01 12.99
N THR A 36 -0.83 -1.00 13.66
CA THR A 36 0.62 -1.21 13.74
C THR A 36 1.17 -1.73 12.42
N VAL A 37 0.49 -2.71 11.82
CA VAL A 37 0.78 -3.22 10.47
C VAL A 37 0.60 -2.11 9.42
N CYS A 38 -0.42 -1.27 9.59
CA CYS A 38 -0.65 -0.18 8.65
C CYS A 38 0.35 0.98 8.79
N LYS A 39 1.00 1.19 9.95
CA LYS A 39 2.00 2.26 10.12
C LYS A 39 3.21 2.07 9.20
N ARG A 40 3.74 0.85 9.10
CA ARG A 40 4.89 0.52 8.22
C ARG A 40 4.54 0.54 6.74
N ARG A 41 3.25 0.46 6.39
CA ARG A 41 2.78 0.50 5.00
C ARG A 41 3.08 1.83 4.31
N ASN A 42 3.01 2.95 5.03
CA ASN A 42 3.30 4.28 4.49
C ASN A 42 4.75 4.40 3.99
N GLU A 43 5.71 3.77 4.67
CA GLU A 43 7.12 3.75 4.25
C GLU A 43 7.29 2.97 2.93
N VAL A 44 6.68 1.80 2.85
CA VAL A 44 6.66 0.97 1.63
C VAL A 44 5.97 1.71 0.48
N GLU A 45 4.83 2.34 0.72
CA GLU A 45 4.10 3.11 -0.29
C GLU A 45 4.91 4.31 -0.79
N ARG A 46 5.57 5.04 0.11
CA ARG A 46 6.48 6.13 -0.26
C ARG A 46 7.66 5.64 -1.10
N LEU A 47 8.26 4.51 -0.74
CA LEU A 47 9.34 3.89 -1.51
C LEU A 47 8.86 3.51 -2.91
N ILE A 48 7.72 2.84 -3.02
CA ILE A 48 7.12 2.46 -4.31
C ILE A 48 6.79 3.71 -5.13
N ASN A 49 6.27 4.76 -4.51
CA ASN A 49 5.98 6.02 -5.21
C ASN A 49 7.26 6.65 -5.78
N ARG A 50 8.36 6.66 -5.01
CA ARG A 50 9.67 7.12 -5.49
C ARG A 50 10.22 6.26 -6.62
N LEU A 51 10.04 4.94 -6.56
CA LEU A 51 10.42 4.02 -7.65
C LEU A 51 9.60 4.29 -8.91
N LYS A 52 8.33 4.66 -8.78
CA LYS A 52 7.47 5.05 -9.91
C LYS A 52 7.82 6.40 -10.53
N ASN A 53 8.70 7.20 -9.93
CA ASN A 53 9.27 8.38 -10.62
C ASN A 53 10.15 7.96 -11.81
N TYR A 54 10.70 6.75 -11.80
CA TYR A 54 11.43 6.20 -12.94
C TYR A 54 10.44 5.70 -13.98
N ARG A 55 10.39 6.36 -15.15
CA ARG A 55 9.46 6.02 -16.24
C ARG A 55 9.50 4.53 -16.61
N ALA A 56 10.68 3.94 -16.70
CA ALA A 56 10.84 2.52 -17.01
C ALA A 56 10.15 1.60 -15.98
N VAL A 57 10.16 1.97 -14.69
CA VAL A 57 9.44 1.24 -13.63
C VAL A 57 7.94 1.51 -13.69
N ALA A 58 7.53 2.75 -13.96
CA ALA A 58 6.12 3.14 -13.98
C ALA A 58 5.34 2.50 -15.13
N THR A 59 5.93 2.49 -16.33
CA THR A 59 5.22 2.03 -17.54
C THR A 59 5.28 0.51 -17.70
N ARG A 60 6.29 -0.16 -17.10
CA ARG A 60 6.51 -1.62 -17.18
C ARG A 60 6.21 -2.19 -18.57
N SER A 61 7.06 -1.87 -19.54
CA SER A 61 6.92 -2.38 -20.92
C SER A 61 7.72 -3.67 -21.17
N ASP A 62 8.52 -4.12 -20.20
CA ASP A 62 9.35 -5.30 -20.33
C ASP A 62 8.52 -6.60 -20.40
N LYS A 63 8.73 -7.39 -21.47
CA LYS A 63 8.06 -8.70 -21.63
C LYS A 63 8.56 -9.76 -20.66
N ARG A 64 9.78 -9.61 -20.13
CA ARG A 64 10.47 -10.60 -19.29
C ARG A 64 10.60 -10.09 -17.86
N THR A 65 10.16 -10.90 -16.89
CA THR A 65 10.16 -10.52 -15.47
C THR A 65 11.56 -10.17 -14.95
N TYR A 66 12.61 -10.87 -15.39
CA TYR A 66 13.98 -10.58 -14.93
C TYR A 66 14.49 -9.21 -15.42
N VAL A 67 14.09 -8.77 -16.61
CA VAL A 67 14.46 -7.45 -17.15
C VAL A 67 13.79 -6.36 -16.31
N PHE A 68 12.50 -6.51 -16.05
CA PHE A 68 11.77 -5.59 -15.17
C PHE A 68 12.37 -5.56 -13.75
N HIS A 69 12.71 -6.72 -13.19
CA HIS A 69 13.39 -6.80 -11.89
C HIS A 69 14.73 -6.07 -11.91
N GLY A 70 15.55 -6.24 -12.95
CA GLY A 70 16.79 -5.50 -13.13
C GLY A 70 16.56 -3.98 -13.12
N THR A 71 15.57 -3.51 -13.88
CA THR A 71 15.17 -2.09 -13.91
C THR A 71 14.78 -1.57 -12.52
N VAL A 72 13.99 -2.33 -11.77
CA VAL A 72 13.60 -1.98 -10.39
C VAL A 72 14.81 -1.96 -9.47
N THR A 73 15.71 -2.93 -9.56
CA THR A 73 16.93 -3.00 -8.76
C THR A 73 17.84 -1.81 -9.02
N VAL A 74 18.07 -1.45 -10.28
CA VAL A 74 18.88 -0.27 -10.64
C VAL A 74 18.23 1.02 -10.12
N ALA A 75 16.91 1.16 -10.26
CA ALA A 75 16.17 2.31 -9.73
C ALA A 75 16.27 2.40 -8.19
N ALA A 76 16.20 1.26 -7.49
CA ALA A 76 16.36 1.17 -6.04
C ALA A 76 17.77 1.55 -5.60
N ILE A 77 18.81 1.03 -6.27
CA ILE A 77 20.21 1.38 -6.01
C ILE A 77 20.42 2.89 -6.20
N ARG A 78 19.89 3.46 -7.28
CA ARG A 78 20.00 4.90 -7.54
C ARG A 78 19.27 5.74 -6.49
N LEU A 79 18.16 5.25 -5.95
CA LEU A 79 17.47 5.90 -4.84
C LEU A 79 18.27 5.81 -3.53
N TRP A 80 19.00 4.70 -3.32
CA TRP A 80 19.81 4.44 -2.13
C TRP A 80 21.10 5.27 -2.09
N ILE A 81 21.76 5.45 -3.23
CA ILE A 81 23.03 6.19 -3.33
C ILE A 81 22.80 7.71 -3.34
N ARG A 82 21.60 8.16 -3.73
CA ARG A 82 21.29 9.59 -3.75
C ARG A 82 21.34 10.12 -2.31
N PRO A 83 22.27 11.04 -1.97
CA PRO A 83 22.30 11.64 -0.64
C PRO A 83 20.94 12.29 -0.41
N TRP A 84 20.44 12.15 0.83
CA TRP A 84 19.19 12.73 1.25
C TRP A 84 19.35 14.26 1.24
N THR A 85 19.21 14.89 0.09
CA THR A 85 19.07 16.34 -0.03
C THR A 85 17.65 16.66 0.40
N GLY A 86 17.48 16.86 1.71
CA GLY A 86 16.35 17.57 2.30
C GLY A 86 16.67 19.05 2.37
#